data_AF-A0A1Q7APQ6-F1
#
_entry.id   AF-A0A1Q7APQ6-F1
#
_cell.length_a   1.000
_cell.length_b   1.000
_cell.length_c   1.000
_cell.angle_alpha   90.00
_cell.angle_beta   90.00
_cell.angle_gamma   90.00
#
_symmetry.space_group_name_H-M   'P 1'
#
loop_
_entity.id
_entity.type
_entity.pdbx_description
1 polymer ?
#
loop_
_entity_poly.entity_id
_entity_poly.type
_entity_poly.pdbx_seq_one_letter_code
_entity_poly.pdbx_strand_id
1 'polypeptide(L)'
;MARKLSSEEAQITLRMAVHAGTVRRDSYGLSGKAMVEVYRLLDAPAFKDAVSSYRAVLGIVVSEFIYEQVVQRGYGLIDPDSYGKLSIVNKETVTDAWLYLPSRVEAPL
;
A
#
# COMPACT_ATOMS: atom_id res chain seq x y z
N MET A 1 -13.04 14.89 -20.12
CA MET A 1 -12.03 14.13 -20.89
C MET A 1 -12.08 12.69 -20.39
N ALA A 2 -12.86 11.83 -21.06
CA ALA A 2 -13.08 10.45 -20.63
C ALA A 2 -11.80 9.64 -20.79
N ARG A 3 -11.34 9.02 -19.69
CA ARG A 3 -10.20 8.10 -19.72
C ARG A 3 -10.64 6.89 -20.54
N LYS A 4 -10.14 6.76 -21.77
CA LYS A 4 -10.34 5.57 -22.62
C LYS A 4 -9.99 4.36 -21.76
N LEU A 5 -10.97 3.52 -21.49
CA LEU A 5 -10.70 2.19 -20.97
C LEU A 5 -9.84 1.49 -22.01
N SER A 6 -8.57 1.30 -21.68
CA SER A 6 -7.77 0.25 -22.28
C SER A 6 -8.54 -1.07 -22.10
N SER A 7 -8.40 -2.00 -23.04
CA SER A 7 -9.06 -3.31 -22.92
C SER A 7 -8.74 -3.97 -21.57
N GLU A 8 -9.56 -4.94 -21.15
CA GLU A 8 -9.34 -5.62 -19.87
C GLU A 8 -7.92 -6.21 -19.77
N GLU A 9 -7.33 -6.61 -20.90
CA GLU A 9 -5.94 -7.10 -20.97
C GLU A 9 -4.86 -6.02 -20.77
N ALA A 10 -5.20 -4.75 -20.87
CA ALA A 10 -4.26 -3.62 -20.74
C ALA A 10 -4.42 -2.85 -19.40
N GLN A 11 -5.23 -3.35 -18.48
CA GLN A 11 -5.38 -2.76 -17.16
C GLN A 11 -4.13 -3.04 -16.29
N ILE A 12 -3.43 -1.98 -15.91
CA ILE A 12 -2.29 -2.07 -14.98
C ILE A 12 -2.81 -1.91 -13.55
N THR A 13 -2.52 -2.91 -12.71
CA THR A 13 -2.76 -2.85 -11.26
C THR A 13 -1.49 -2.44 -10.53
N LEU A 14 -1.57 -1.34 -9.78
CA LEU A 14 -0.49 -0.81 -8.97
C LEU A 14 -0.61 -1.28 -7.52
N ARG A 15 0.54 -1.54 -6.89
CA ARG A 15 0.67 -1.81 -5.46
C ARG A 15 1.73 -0.87 -4.88
N MET A 16 1.39 -0.23 -3.78
CA MET A 16 2.26 0.70 -3.07
C MET A 16 2.36 0.30 -1.60
N ALA A 17 3.57 0.34 -1.05
CA ALA A 17 3.80 0.19 0.38
C ALA A 17 4.44 1.46 0.94
N VAL A 18 3.97 1.92 2.11
CA VAL A 18 4.51 3.11 2.78
C VAL A 18 4.95 2.74 4.19
N HIS A 19 6.19 3.11 4.51
CA HIS A 19 6.79 2.92 5.82
C HIS A 19 7.78 4.06 6.08
N ALA A 20 8.06 4.33 7.36
CA ALA A 20 9.07 5.29 7.79
C ALA A 20 9.96 4.68 8.86
N GLY A 21 11.25 4.92 8.74
CA GLY A 21 12.27 4.47 9.67
C GLY A 21 13.66 4.89 9.19
N THR A 22 14.67 4.61 10.00
CA THR A 22 16.05 5.00 9.68
C THR A 22 16.60 4.17 8.51
N VAL A 23 17.24 4.85 7.57
CA VAL A 23 17.96 4.23 6.45
C VAL A 23 19.36 4.79 6.36
N ARG A 24 20.31 3.97 5.91
CA ARG A 24 21.66 4.38 5.54
C ARG A 24 21.73 4.51 4.02
N ARG A 25 22.41 5.55 3.55
CA ARG A 25 22.74 5.72 2.14
C ARG A 25 24.22 5.42 1.92
N ASP A 26 24.52 4.63 0.90
CA ASP A 26 25.87 4.34 0.44
C ASP A 26 25.94 4.35 -1.10
N SER A 27 27.08 4.00 -1.67
CA SER A 27 27.31 3.96 -3.12
C SER A 27 26.40 2.99 -3.88
N TYR A 28 25.75 2.05 -3.19
CA TYR A 28 24.84 1.05 -3.75
C TYR A 28 23.36 1.39 -3.53
N GLY A 29 23.06 2.53 -2.89
CA GLY A 29 21.69 3.02 -2.68
C GLY A 29 21.30 3.13 -1.22
N LEU A 30 20.05 2.78 -0.91
CA LEU A 30 19.50 2.82 0.45
C LEU A 30 19.50 1.41 1.06
N SER A 31 20.03 1.30 2.27
CA SER A 31 20.05 0.07 3.06
C SER A 31 19.51 0.33 4.48
N GLY A 32 18.93 -0.69 5.10
CA GLY A 32 18.43 -0.59 6.47
C GLY A 32 17.17 -1.40 6.71
N LYS A 33 16.81 -1.54 7.99
CA LYS A 33 15.66 -2.34 8.44
C LYS A 33 14.35 -1.85 7.82
N ALA A 34 14.14 -0.53 7.77
CA ALA A 34 12.95 0.08 7.18
C ALA A 34 12.75 -0.28 5.69
N MET A 35 13.85 -0.42 4.92
CA MET A 35 13.79 -0.87 3.53
C MET A 35 13.31 -2.32 3.45
N VAL A 36 13.86 -3.20 4.29
CA VAL A 36 13.47 -4.61 4.34
C VAL A 36 11.99 -4.73 4.73
N GLU A 37 11.55 -3.97 5.74
CA GLU A 37 10.17 -3.97 6.21
C GLU A 37 9.20 -3.50 5.12
N VAL A 38 9.47 -2.38 4.43
CA VAL A 38 8.58 -1.88 3.37
C VAL A 38 8.52 -2.84 2.18
N TYR A 39 9.63 -3.50 1.82
CA TYR A 39 9.61 -4.53 0.77
C TYR A 39 8.82 -5.76 1.20
N ARG A 40 8.93 -6.20 2.46
CA ARG A 40 8.17 -7.33 2.98
C ARG A 40 6.66 -7.04 3.01
N LEU A 41 6.26 -5.79 3.30
CA LEU A 41 4.86 -5.35 3.17
C LEU A 41 4.40 -5.37 1.71
N LEU A 42 5.18 -4.79 0.79
CA LEU A 42 4.85 -4.72 -0.65
C LEU A 42 4.70 -6.12 -1.27
N ASP A 43 5.57 -7.05 -0.87
CA ASP A 43 5.64 -8.40 -1.42
C ASP A 43 4.73 -9.42 -0.70
N ALA A 44 4.06 -9.01 0.38
CA ALA A 44 3.26 -9.89 1.21
C ALA A 44 2.10 -10.55 0.44
N PRO A 45 1.95 -11.89 0.48
CA PRO A 45 0.86 -12.59 -0.22
C PRO A 45 -0.52 -12.01 0.09
N ALA A 46 -0.81 -11.77 1.37
CA ALA A 46 -2.09 -11.21 1.81
C ALA A 46 -2.42 -9.86 1.14
N PHE A 47 -1.42 -9.00 0.90
CA PHE A 47 -1.62 -7.74 0.19
C PHE A 47 -1.88 -7.96 -1.31
N LYS A 48 -1.13 -8.88 -1.94
CA LYS A 48 -1.33 -9.24 -3.36
C LYS A 48 -2.72 -9.80 -3.59
N ASP A 49 -3.18 -10.67 -2.69
CA ASP A 49 -4.47 -11.34 -2.79
C ASP A 49 -5.63 -10.35 -2.59
N ALA A 50 -5.51 -9.44 -1.61
CA ALA A 50 -6.53 -8.43 -1.36
C ALA A 50 -6.71 -7.48 -2.56
N VAL A 51 -5.61 -7.00 -3.15
CA VAL A 51 -5.65 -6.11 -4.33
C VAL A 51 -6.24 -6.83 -5.55
N SER A 52 -5.86 -8.08 -5.76
CA SER A 52 -6.34 -8.90 -6.89
C SER A 52 -7.84 -9.19 -6.76
N SER A 53 -8.29 -9.56 -5.55
CA SER A 53 -9.69 -9.88 -5.26
C SER A 53 -10.62 -8.67 -5.42
N TYR A 54 -10.15 -7.48 -5.01
CA TYR A 54 -10.91 -6.24 -5.17
C TYR A 54 -10.86 -5.68 -6.60
N ARG A 55 -10.01 -6.25 -7.48
CA ARG A 55 -9.74 -5.73 -8.83
C ARG A 55 -9.34 -4.25 -8.81
N ALA A 56 -8.62 -3.83 -7.77
CA ALA A 56 -8.23 -2.44 -7.60
C ALA A 56 -7.22 -2.03 -8.69
N VAL A 57 -7.33 -0.78 -9.18
CA VAL A 57 -6.29 -0.18 -10.05
C VAL A 57 -5.06 0.21 -9.21
N LEU A 58 -5.26 0.49 -7.92
CA LEU A 58 -4.23 0.82 -6.96
C LEU A 58 -4.60 0.22 -5.60
N GLY A 59 -3.66 -0.50 -4.98
CA GLY A 59 -3.72 -0.83 -3.56
C GLY A 59 -2.58 -0.15 -2.81
N ILE A 60 -2.87 0.35 -1.62
CA ILE A 60 -1.89 0.97 -0.73
C ILE A 60 -1.86 0.20 0.58
N VAL A 61 -0.69 -0.26 1.00
CA VAL A 61 -0.47 -0.81 2.34
C VAL A 61 0.46 0.12 3.12
N VAL A 62 0.11 0.41 4.36
CA VAL A 62 0.96 1.21 5.26
C VAL A 62 1.35 0.39 6.48
N SER A 63 2.58 0.55 6.95
CA SER A 63 3.00 -0.06 8.22
C SER A 63 2.20 0.47 9.40
N GLU A 64 2.13 -0.31 10.49
CA GLU A 64 1.58 0.13 11.78
C GLU A 64 2.08 1.52 12.21
N PHE A 65 3.39 1.77 12.16
CA PHE A 65 3.95 3.08 12.50
C PHE A 65 3.33 4.23 11.69
N ILE A 66 3.21 4.08 10.36
CA ILE A 66 2.58 5.11 9.51
C ILE A 66 1.09 5.25 9.85
N TYR A 67 0.42 4.13 10.12
CA TYR A 67 -1.00 4.18 10.49
C TYR A 67 -1.21 5.00 11.76
N GLU A 68 -0.53 4.66 12.85
CA GLU A 68 -0.70 5.32 14.15
C GLU A 68 -0.27 6.80 14.14
N GLN A 69 0.83 7.11 13.43
CA GLN A 69 1.42 8.45 13.46
C GLN A 69 0.78 9.41 12.45
N VAL A 70 0.24 8.90 11.34
CA VAL A 70 -0.26 9.74 10.24
C VAL A 70 -1.73 9.45 9.92
N VAL A 71 -2.06 8.20 9.60
CA VAL A 71 -3.39 7.86 9.07
C VAL A 71 -4.47 8.02 10.12
N GLN A 72 -4.29 7.44 11.30
CA GLN A 72 -5.26 7.48 12.40
C GLN A 72 -5.56 8.90 12.88
N ARG A 73 -4.64 9.84 12.64
CA ARG A 73 -4.80 11.26 12.98
C ARG A 73 -5.70 12.01 11.98
N GLY A 74 -6.00 11.41 10.83
CA GLY A 74 -6.92 11.97 9.84
C GLY A 74 -6.45 13.29 9.24
N TYR A 75 -5.13 13.47 9.06
CA TYR A 75 -4.61 14.73 8.53
C TYR A 75 -5.01 14.94 7.06
N GLY A 76 -5.57 16.13 6.78
CA GLY A 76 -5.88 16.56 5.41
C GLY A 76 -7.02 15.76 4.78
N LEU A 77 -6.74 15.07 3.68
CA LEU A 77 -7.70 14.27 2.91
C LEU A 77 -7.69 12.78 3.27
N ILE A 78 -7.02 12.41 4.37
CA ILE A 78 -6.93 11.02 4.82
C ILE A 78 -8.13 10.70 5.71
N ASP A 79 -8.97 9.77 5.25
CA ASP A 79 -10.05 9.18 6.05
C ASP A 79 -9.53 7.89 6.73
N PRO A 80 -9.36 7.86 8.07
CA PRO A 80 -8.90 6.67 8.78
C PRO A 80 -9.81 5.45 8.57
N ASP A 81 -11.12 5.66 8.45
CA ASP A 81 -12.10 4.57 8.34
C ASP A 81 -12.05 3.89 6.96
N SER A 82 -11.38 4.52 5.99
CA SER A 82 -11.09 3.92 4.69
C SER A 82 -9.98 2.86 4.71
N TYR A 83 -9.25 2.74 5.83
CA TYR A 83 -8.17 1.77 5.99
C TYR A 83 -8.61 0.55 6.79
N GLY A 84 -8.46 -0.64 6.19
CA GLY A 84 -8.69 -1.92 6.85
C GLY A 84 -7.40 -2.53 7.40
N LYS A 85 -7.45 -3.10 8.61
CA LYS A 85 -6.31 -3.83 9.18
C LYS A 85 -6.02 -5.09 8.37
N LEU A 86 -4.75 -5.36 8.11
CA LEU A 86 -4.24 -6.50 7.34
C LEU A 86 -3.03 -7.11 8.07
N SER A 87 -3.16 -8.35 8.54
CA SER A 87 -2.04 -9.05 9.17
C SER A 87 -1.08 -9.59 8.10
N ILE A 88 0.20 -9.29 8.26
CA ILE A 88 1.26 -9.64 7.31
C ILE A 88 2.18 -10.68 7.93
N VAL A 89 2.35 -11.79 7.21
CA VAL A 89 3.39 -12.79 7.47
C VAL A 89 4.22 -12.94 6.19
N ASN A 90 5.47 -12.47 6.23
CA ASN A 90 6.38 -12.58 5.09
C ASN A 90 7.83 -12.75 5.58
N LYS A 91 8.41 -13.93 5.31
CA LYS A 91 9.70 -14.38 5.85
C LYS A 91 9.70 -14.26 7.39
N GLU A 92 10.60 -13.48 7.94
CA GLU A 92 10.74 -13.26 9.38
C GLU A 92 9.89 -12.07 9.87
N THR A 93 9.09 -11.44 9.00
CA THR A 93 8.19 -10.35 9.41
C THR A 93 6.81 -10.91 9.73
N VAL A 94 6.41 -10.72 10.98
CA VAL A 94 5.02 -10.83 11.45
C VAL A 94 4.65 -9.45 11.99
N THR A 95 3.72 -8.77 11.32
CA THR A 95 3.31 -7.41 11.70
C THR A 95 1.88 -7.16 11.27
N ASP A 96 1.22 -6.25 11.94
CA ASP A 96 0.00 -5.65 11.41
C ASP A 96 0.35 -4.51 10.44
N ALA A 97 -0.52 -4.33 9.45
CA ALA A 97 -0.46 -3.27 8.46
C ALA A 97 -1.89 -2.78 8.16
N TRP A 98 -2.00 -1.67 7.45
CA TRP A 98 -3.30 -1.10 7.08
C TRP A 98 -3.40 -0.93 5.57
N LEU A 99 -4.46 -1.51 5.02
CA LEU A 99 -4.76 -1.57 3.61
C LEU A 99 -5.80 -0.52 3.25
N TYR A 100 -5.48 0.30 2.26
CA TYR A 100 -6.42 1.17 1.58
C TYR A 100 -6.58 0.73 0.13
N LEU A 101 -7.84 0.50 -0.25
CA LEU A 101 -8.26 0.16 -1.61
C LEU A 101 -9.15 1.29 -2.11
N PRO A 102 -8.60 2.31 -2.78
CA PRO A 102 -9.40 3.37 -3.36
C PRO A 102 -10.45 2.76 -4.29
N SER A 103 -11.70 3.17 -4.09
CA SER A 103 -12.76 2.84 -5.02
C SER A 103 -12.40 3.36 -6.41
N ARG A 104 -12.86 2.64 -7.43
CA ARG A 104 -12.74 3.12 -8.81
C ARG A 104 -13.51 4.44 -8.87
N VAL A 105 -12.79 5.56 -9.05
CA VAL A 105 -13.43 6.83 -9.40
C VAL A 105 -14.10 6.60 -10.75
N GLU A 106 -15.40 6.30 -10.74
CA GLU A 106 -16.23 6.49 -11.92
C GLU A 106 -16.12 7.98 -12.26
N ALA A 107 -15.69 8.28 -13.48
CA ALA A 107 -15.63 9.67 -13.93
C ALA A 107 -17.01 10.30 -13.70
N PRO A 108 -17.09 11.52 -13.14
CA PRO A 108 -18.37 12.19 -13.00
C PRO A 108 -19.02 12.32 -14.38
N LEU A 109 -20.32 11.98 -14.44
CA LEU A 109 -21.18 12.11 -15.63
C LEU A 109 -21.12 13.52 -16.22
#